data_AF-W4M3V2-F1
#
_entry.id   AF-W4M3V2-F1
#
_cell.length_a   1.000
_cell.length_b   1.000
_cell.length_c   1.000
_cell.angle_alpha   90.00
_cell.angle_beta   90.00
_cell.angle_gamma   90.00
#
_symmetry.space_group_name_H-M   'P 1'
#
loop_
_entity.id
_entity.type
_entity.pdbx_description
1 polymer ?
#
loop_
_entity_poly.entity_id
_entity_poly.type
_entity_poly.pdbx_seq_one_letter_code
_entity_poly.pdbx_strand_id
1 'polypeptide(L)'
;VRHRSVVDLQMKAGSITALVQGSSAQPYKITIKVDPLSGRNWEAIRQACAGGLDSLRALLGGQFPPSLQEVFFQEGKGLFPTPREIHFKCNCPDGASMCKHIAAALYGVGARLDEDPSLFFKLRQINVDDLITETVADTAQALLDKAGHQSANILDDVDLGDVFGIELDNMDAPLPDLPAVTPKPSTAKKKAARASAKTARAITRTVERQPAKAKIATATARVAPPTQAVAAAPPPLPPAGTMLADLVKAVGRARKGKSVDQLQDKLGWTRMQARNTITRASAKGFIETVKPGLYRRVL
;
A
#
# COMPACT_ATOMS: atom_id res chain seq x y z
N VAL A 1 -18.76 -9.99 -1.50
CA VAL A 1 -17.61 -10.87 -1.85
C VAL A 1 -18.08 -12.09 -2.65
N ARG A 2 -17.52 -12.33 -3.85
CA ARG A 2 -18.19 -13.06 -4.96
C ARG A 2 -18.37 -14.59 -4.82
N HIS A 3 -17.94 -15.23 -3.73
CA HIS A 3 -18.06 -16.70 -3.55
C HIS A 3 -18.79 -17.16 -2.28
N ARG A 4 -19.48 -16.26 -1.55
CA ARG A 4 -20.30 -16.57 -0.35
C ARG A 4 -19.61 -17.28 0.84
N SER A 5 -18.35 -17.70 0.73
CA SER A 5 -17.62 -18.30 1.85
C SER A 5 -17.27 -17.29 2.95
N VAL A 6 -17.08 -16.01 2.62
CA VAL A 6 -16.95 -14.94 3.62
C VAL A 6 -18.35 -14.48 4.01
N VAL A 7 -18.73 -14.72 5.26
CA VAL A 7 -20.05 -14.41 5.84
C VAL A 7 -20.10 -12.97 6.35
N ASP A 8 -19.04 -12.54 7.04
CA ASP A 8 -18.86 -11.17 7.54
C ASP A 8 -17.40 -10.75 7.34
N LEU A 9 -17.19 -9.46 7.08
CA LEU A 9 -15.89 -8.83 6.91
C LEU A 9 -15.95 -7.39 7.44
N GLN A 10 -15.27 -7.14 8.56
CA GLN A 10 -15.18 -5.83 9.18
C GLN A 10 -13.74 -5.32 9.13
N MET A 11 -13.55 -4.12 8.58
CA MET A 11 -12.26 -3.44 8.51
C MET A 11 -12.23 -2.29 9.51
N LYS A 12 -11.20 -2.27 10.36
CA LYS A 12 -10.95 -1.25 11.39
C LYS A 12 -9.50 -0.78 11.29
N ALA A 13 -9.16 0.30 11.99
CA ALA A 13 -7.78 0.78 12.05
C ALA A 13 -6.85 -0.33 12.58
N GLY A 14 -5.78 -0.65 11.84
CA GLY A 14 -4.80 -1.70 12.16
C GLY A 14 -5.32 -3.15 12.22
N SER A 15 -6.62 -3.41 11.97
CA SER A 15 -7.15 -4.78 12.06
C SER A 15 -8.39 -5.06 11.21
N ILE A 16 -8.45 -6.28 10.71
CA ILE A 16 -9.56 -6.83 9.95
C ILE A 16 -10.05 -8.08 10.67
N THR A 17 -11.35 -8.19 10.87
CA THR A 17 -12.00 -9.40 11.40
C THR A 17 -12.96 -9.96 10.37
N ALA A 18 -12.85 -11.25 10.08
CA ALA A 18 -13.72 -11.94 9.13
C ALA A 18 -14.29 -13.24 9.71
N LEU A 19 -15.48 -13.59 9.25
CA LEU A 19 -16.10 -14.90 9.48
C LEU A 19 -16.16 -15.64 8.16
N VAL A 20 -15.52 -16.81 8.09
CA VAL A 20 -15.44 -17.61 6.86
C VAL A 20 -16.04 -18.99 7.09
N GLN A 21 -17.11 -19.30 6.35
CA GLN A 21 -17.72 -20.61 6.31
C GLN A 21 -16.77 -21.61 5.66
N GLY A 22 -16.61 -22.77 6.29
CA GLY A 22 -15.80 -23.88 5.79
C GLY A 22 -16.46 -25.21 6.14
N SER A 23 -15.64 -26.22 6.43
CA SER A 23 -16.11 -27.59 6.73
C SER A 23 -16.73 -27.76 8.12
N SER A 24 -16.59 -26.77 9.02
CA SER A 24 -17.21 -26.75 10.34
C SER A 24 -18.65 -26.23 10.27
N ALA A 25 -19.51 -26.69 11.18
CA ALA A 25 -20.88 -26.17 11.34
C ALA A 25 -20.91 -24.68 11.72
N GLN A 26 -19.88 -24.21 12.44
CA GLN A 26 -19.70 -22.79 12.79
C GLN A 26 -18.62 -22.13 11.92
N PRO A 27 -18.79 -20.88 11.46
CA PRO A 27 -17.78 -20.15 10.70
C PRO A 27 -16.44 -20.03 11.44
N TYR A 28 -15.34 -20.11 10.69
CA TYR A 28 -14.01 -19.84 11.22
C TYR A 28 -13.83 -18.33 11.43
N LYS A 29 -13.30 -17.96 12.60
CA LYS A 29 -12.98 -16.58 12.96
C LYS A 29 -11.55 -16.27 12.58
N ILE A 30 -11.39 -15.25 11.75
CA ILE A 30 -10.10 -14.75 11.27
C ILE A 30 -9.87 -13.37 11.86
N THR A 31 -8.63 -13.10 12.22
CA THR A 31 -8.13 -11.77 12.56
C THR A 31 -6.83 -11.54 11.82
N ILE A 32 -6.81 -10.52 10.98
CA ILE A 32 -5.61 -10.04 10.29
C ILE A 32 -5.27 -8.71 10.95
N LYS A 33 -4.06 -8.57 11.47
CA LYS A 33 -3.55 -7.26 11.91
C LYS A 33 -2.57 -6.74 10.86
N VAL A 34 -2.60 -5.43 10.66
CA VAL A 34 -1.63 -4.71 9.85
C VAL A 34 -1.01 -3.64 10.74
N ASP A 35 0.31 -3.67 10.86
CA ASP A 35 1.04 -2.72 11.68
C ASP A 35 0.89 -1.29 11.10
N PRO A 36 0.94 -0.23 11.94
CA PRO A 36 0.85 1.14 11.46
C PRO A 36 2.06 1.50 10.59
N LEU A 37 1.86 2.44 9.66
CA LEU A 37 2.98 3.01 8.92
C LEU A 37 3.92 3.77 9.88
N SER A 38 5.24 3.64 9.73
CA SER A 38 6.18 4.39 10.56
C SER A 38 6.16 5.88 10.22
N GLY A 39 6.26 6.75 11.23
CA GLY A 39 6.19 8.21 11.01
C GLY A 39 7.26 8.76 10.07
N ARG A 40 8.44 8.11 9.98
CA ARG A 40 9.50 8.48 9.01
C ARG A 40 9.11 8.15 7.58
N ASN A 41 8.48 6.99 7.36
CA ASN A 41 7.99 6.60 6.04
C ASN A 41 6.80 7.48 5.62
N TRP A 42 5.93 7.82 6.57
CA TRP A 42 4.82 8.75 6.35
C TRP A 42 5.29 10.14 5.93
N GLU A 43 6.29 10.69 6.62
CA GLU A 43 6.86 12.00 6.28
C GLU A 43 7.52 11.99 4.88
N ALA A 44 8.22 10.92 4.51
CA ALA A 44 8.79 10.78 3.16
C ALA A 44 7.70 10.70 2.07
N ILE A 45 6.59 10.02 2.36
CA ILE A 45 5.41 9.96 1.49
C ILE A 45 4.74 11.33 1.35
N ARG A 46 4.58 12.06 2.46
CA ARG A 46 4.03 13.41 2.51
C ARG A 46 4.86 14.36 1.65
N GLN A 47 6.18 14.38 1.83
CA GLN A 47 7.10 15.22 1.05
C GLN A 47 7.08 14.87 -0.45
N ALA A 48 6.88 13.60 -0.82
CA ALA A 48 6.69 13.23 -2.22
C ALA A 48 5.35 13.70 -2.81
N CYS A 49 4.30 13.84 -1.98
CA CYS A 49 3.00 14.38 -2.40
C CYS A 49 2.96 15.92 -2.44
N ALA A 50 3.88 16.59 -1.75
CA ALA A 50 3.95 18.05 -1.68
C ALA A 50 4.13 18.67 -3.08
N GLY A 51 3.29 19.65 -3.42
CA GLY A 51 3.23 20.27 -4.76
C GLY A 51 2.50 19.47 -5.84
N GLY A 52 1.95 18.29 -5.52
CA GLY A 52 1.28 17.40 -6.46
C GLY A 52 -0.22 17.20 -6.20
N LEU A 53 -1.04 18.26 -6.17
CA LEU A 53 -2.48 18.18 -5.87
C LEU A 53 -3.25 17.16 -6.74
N ASP A 54 -2.95 17.08 -8.05
CA ASP A 54 -3.55 16.08 -8.94
C ASP A 54 -3.15 14.64 -8.55
N SER A 55 -1.92 14.47 -8.09
CA SER A 55 -1.41 13.18 -7.63
C SER A 55 -2.07 12.75 -6.31
N LEU A 56 -2.34 13.71 -5.41
CA LEU A 56 -3.13 13.48 -4.20
C LEU A 56 -4.58 13.11 -4.55
N ARG A 57 -5.24 13.84 -5.46
CA ARG A 57 -6.61 13.53 -5.90
C ARG A 57 -6.72 12.13 -6.52
N ALA A 58 -5.73 11.73 -7.34
CA ALA A 58 -5.64 10.38 -7.89
C ALA A 58 -5.52 9.32 -6.77
N LEU A 59 -4.63 9.57 -5.80
CA LEU A 59 -4.38 8.69 -4.65
C LEU A 59 -5.64 8.45 -3.79
N LEU A 60 -6.41 9.51 -3.53
CA LEU A 60 -7.70 9.42 -2.82
C LEU A 60 -8.72 8.56 -3.56
N GLY A 61 -8.69 8.58 -4.89
CA GLY A 61 -9.47 7.70 -5.77
C GLY A 61 -8.91 6.27 -5.91
N GLY A 62 -7.88 5.90 -5.14
CA GLY A 62 -7.22 4.59 -5.23
C GLY A 62 -6.31 4.41 -6.45
N GLN A 63 -6.03 5.48 -7.19
CA GLN A 63 -5.13 5.45 -8.34
C GLN A 63 -3.73 5.84 -7.91
N PHE A 64 -2.72 5.07 -8.32
CA PHE A 64 -1.32 5.34 -7.99
C PHE A 64 -0.65 6.05 -9.18
N PRO A 65 -0.53 7.40 -9.18
CA PRO A 65 0.01 8.14 -10.31
C PRO A 65 1.50 7.82 -10.50
N PRO A 66 2.02 7.74 -11.75
CA PRO A 66 3.40 7.30 -12.03
C PRO A 66 4.47 8.04 -11.23
N SER A 67 4.28 9.35 -11.01
CA SER A 67 5.12 10.23 -10.20
C SER A 67 5.36 9.75 -8.76
N LEU A 68 4.38 9.04 -8.17
CA LEU A 68 4.44 8.58 -6.78
C LEU A 68 4.60 7.06 -6.64
N GLN A 69 4.54 6.30 -7.74
CA GLN A 69 4.63 4.83 -7.70
C GLN A 69 5.92 4.35 -7.05
N GLU A 70 7.06 4.97 -7.37
CA GLU A 70 8.37 4.58 -6.81
C GLU A 70 8.42 4.75 -5.29
N VAL A 71 7.83 5.83 -4.76
CA VAL A 71 7.77 6.10 -3.32
C VAL A 71 6.77 5.19 -2.62
N PHE A 72 5.58 4.99 -3.20
CA PHE A 72 4.54 4.16 -2.59
C PHE A 72 4.84 2.66 -2.59
N PHE A 73 5.46 2.14 -3.65
CA PHE A 73 5.76 0.72 -3.80
C PHE A 73 7.17 0.33 -3.31
N GLN A 74 7.95 1.26 -2.72
CA GLN A 74 9.27 0.95 -2.18
C GLN A 74 9.17 -0.05 -1.02
N GLU A 75 9.80 -1.23 -1.15
CA GLU A 75 9.71 -2.28 -0.14
C GLU A 75 10.24 -1.80 1.24
N GLY A 76 9.42 -1.93 2.29
CA GLY A 76 9.75 -1.53 3.67
C GLY A 76 9.73 -0.03 3.96
N LYS A 77 9.62 0.82 2.95
CA LYS A 77 9.61 2.29 3.09
C LYS A 77 8.33 2.95 2.57
N GLY A 78 7.65 2.31 1.63
CA GLY A 78 6.43 2.79 1.03
C GLY A 78 5.18 2.56 1.89
N LEU A 79 4.03 2.82 1.27
CA LEU A 79 2.72 2.77 1.92
C LEU A 79 2.27 1.33 2.19
N PHE A 80 2.64 0.40 1.30
CA PHE A 80 2.23 -1.00 1.37
C PHE A 80 2.97 -1.76 2.48
N PRO A 81 2.25 -2.54 3.30
CA PRO A 81 2.86 -3.33 4.36
C PRO A 81 3.70 -4.46 3.78
N THR A 82 4.91 -4.63 4.30
CA THR A 82 5.75 -5.81 4.05
C THR A 82 5.10 -7.07 4.64
N PRO A 83 5.48 -8.28 4.20
CA PRO A 83 4.97 -9.53 4.77
C PRO A 83 5.23 -9.72 6.28
N ARG A 84 6.10 -8.90 6.89
CA ARG A 84 6.39 -8.91 8.33
C ARG A 84 5.46 -8.00 9.15
N GLU A 85 4.82 -7.02 8.50
CA GLU A 85 3.84 -6.09 9.10
C GLU A 85 2.42 -6.66 9.08
N ILE A 86 2.21 -7.86 8.51
CA ILE A 86 0.89 -8.49 8.37
C ILE A 86 0.84 -9.76 9.24
N HIS A 87 0.02 -9.73 10.29
CA HIS A 87 -0.09 -10.82 11.25
C HIS A 87 -1.41 -11.55 11.08
N PHE A 88 -1.34 -12.83 10.70
CA PHE A 88 -2.51 -13.68 10.50
C PHE A 88 -2.85 -14.51 11.73
N LYS A 89 -4.14 -14.60 12.06
CA LYS A 89 -4.68 -15.53 13.05
C LYS A 89 -5.99 -16.12 12.54
N CYS A 90 -6.10 -17.45 12.52
CA CYS A 90 -7.34 -18.17 12.25
C CYS A 90 -7.53 -19.24 13.33
N ASN A 91 -8.79 -19.57 13.67
CA ASN A 91 -9.12 -20.63 14.63
C ASN A 91 -9.33 -22.01 13.98
N CYS A 92 -8.85 -22.21 12.75
CA CYS A 92 -8.97 -23.48 12.04
C CYS A 92 -7.88 -24.48 12.48
N PRO A 93 -8.10 -25.80 12.39
CA PRO A 93 -7.10 -26.83 12.73
C PRO A 93 -5.97 -26.97 11.68
N ASP A 94 -5.74 -25.93 10.88
CA ASP A 94 -4.68 -25.88 9.87
C ASP A 94 -3.42 -25.27 10.52
N GLY A 95 -2.28 -25.95 10.41
CA GLY A 95 -1.00 -25.51 10.96
C GLY A 95 -0.27 -24.46 10.10
N ALA A 96 -0.78 -24.13 8.92
CA ALA A 96 -0.18 -23.14 8.04
C ALA A 96 -0.36 -21.69 8.56
N SER A 97 0.68 -20.87 8.41
CA SER A 97 0.61 -19.42 8.68
C SER A 97 -0.38 -18.68 7.79
N MET A 98 -0.59 -19.18 6.56
CA MET A 98 -1.63 -18.73 5.63
C MET A 98 -2.48 -19.93 5.21
N CYS A 99 -3.59 -20.15 5.93
CA CYS A 99 -4.57 -21.18 5.57
C CYS A 99 -5.53 -20.71 4.45
N LYS A 100 -6.29 -21.65 3.87
CA LYS A 100 -7.33 -21.35 2.86
C LYS A 100 -8.36 -20.31 3.31
N HIS A 101 -8.67 -20.24 4.61
CA HIS A 101 -9.64 -19.28 5.15
C HIS A 101 -9.05 -17.87 5.20
N ILE A 102 -7.76 -17.72 5.56
CA ILE A 102 -7.05 -16.44 5.51
C ILE A 102 -6.98 -15.93 4.07
N ALA A 103 -6.67 -16.80 3.10
CA ALA A 103 -6.69 -16.43 1.68
C ALA A 103 -8.08 -15.96 1.21
N ALA A 104 -9.17 -16.64 1.63
CA ALA A 104 -10.53 -16.21 1.32
C ALA A 104 -10.89 -14.85 1.96
N ALA A 105 -10.44 -14.58 3.18
CA ALA A 105 -10.61 -13.28 3.82
C ALA A 105 -9.82 -12.18 3.11
N LEU A 106 -8.55 -12.43 2.74
CA LEU A 106 -7.73 -11.48 1.97
C LEU A 106 -8.34 -11.15 0.60
N TYR A 107 -8.94 -12.13 -0.08
CA TYR A 107 -9.68 -11.88 -1.32
C TYR A 107 -10.92 -11.00 -1.08
N GLY A 108 -11.62 -11.20 0.04
CA GLY A 108 -12.70 -10.32 0.48
C GLY A 108 -12.24 -8.90 0.80
N VAL A 109 -11.05 -8.75 1.39
CA VAL A 109 -10.42 -7.44 1.67
C VAL A 109 -10.07 -6.73 0.37
N GLY A 110 -9.42 -7.41 -0.57
CA GLY A 110 -9.11 -6.84 -1.90
C GLY A 110 -10.36 -6.29 -2.57
N ALA A 111 -11.40 -7.12 -2.70
CA ALA A 111 -12.67 -6.70 -3.28
C ALA A 111 -13.35 -5.52 -2.54
N ARG A 112 -13.05 -5.30 -1.25
CA ARG A 112 -13.58 -4.15 -0.49
C ARG A 112 -12.71 -2.90 -0.61
N LEU A 113 -11.40 -3.06 -0.82
CA LEU A 113 -10.49 -1.96 -1.18
C LEU A 113 -10.72 -1.47 -2.61
N ASP A 114 -11.10 -2.37 -3.53
CA ASP A 114 -11.50 -2.03 -4.90
C ASP A 114 -12.80 -1.19 -4.92
N GLU A 115 -13.69 -1.38 -3.93
CA GLU A 115 -14.92 -0.60 -3.74
C GLU A 115 -14.68 0.74 -3.02
N ASP A 116 -13.78 0.76 -2.02
CA ASP A 116 -13.47 1.94 -1.19
C ASP A 116 -11.97 1.96 -0.80
N PRO A 117 -11.12 2.67 -1.57
CA PRO A 117 -9.69 2.78 -1.30
C PRO A 117 -9.34 3.48 0.02
N SER A 118 -10.25 4.31 0.57
CA SER A 118 -10.01 5.04 1.83
C SER A 118 -9.77 4.10 3.02
N LEU A 119 -10.37 2.90 2.95
CA LEU A 119 -10.20 1.83 3.94
C LEU A 119 -8.75 1.34 4.05
N PHE A 120 -7.92 1.50 3.01
CA PHE A 120 -6.51 1.12 3.05
C PHE A 120 -5.69 2.07 3.94
N PHE A 121 -5.86 3.38 3.78
CA PHE A 121 -5.22 4.39 4.64
C PHE A 121 -5.66 4.22 6.09
N LYS A 122 -6.97 4.03 6.32
CA LYS A 122 -7.53 3.71 7.63
C LYS A 122 -6.91 2.45 8.24
N LEU A 123 -6.71 1.39 7.44
CA LEU A 123 -6.06 0.15 7.88
C LEU A 123 -4.59 0.38 8.28
N ARG A 124 -3.83 1.18 7.52
CA ARG A 124 -2.45 1.59 7.87
C ARG A 124 -2.37 2.66 8.97
N GLN A 125 -3.52 3.04 9.55
CA GLN A 125 -3.66 4.04 10.62
C GLN A 125 -3.20 5.44 10.22
N ILE A 126 -3.39 5.76 8.94
CA ILE A 126 -3.08 7.06 8.34
C ILE A 126 -4.33 7.92 8.37
N ASN A 127 -4.20 9.16 8.86
CA ASN A 127 -5.23 10.16 8.70
C ASN A 127 -5.04 10.88 7.37
N VAL A 128 -6.05 10.77 6.51
CA VAL A 128 -6.03 11.31 5.15
C VAL A 128 -6.35 12.80 5.14
N ASP A 129 -7.16 13.27 6.10
CA ASP A 129 -7.55 14.68 6.23
C ASP A 129 -6.33 15.56 6.59
N ASP A 130 -5.39 15.02 7.38
CA ASP A 130 -4.12 15.69 7.70
C ASP A 130 -3.28 15.87 6.44
N LEU A 131 -3.13 14.81 5.62
CA LEU A 131 -2.40 14.88 4.35
C LEU A 131 -2.99 15.94 3.40
N ILE A 132 -4.32 16.01 3.30
CA ILE A 132 -5.00 17.01 2.48
C ILE A 132 -4.73 18.43 3.00
N THR A 133 -4.94 18.65 4.30
CA THR A 133 -4.81 19.97 4.93
C THR A 133 -3.39 20.54 4.76
N GLU A 134 -2.37 19.71 4.98
CA GLU A 134 -0.97 20.10 4.82
C GLU A 134 -0.60 20.31 3.35
N THR A 135 -0.97 19.39 2.44
CA THR A 135 -0.65 19.55 1.00
C THR A 135 -1.30 20.80 0.40
N VAL A 136 -2.50 21.17 0.84
CA VAL A 136 -3.15 22.42 0.43
C VAL A 136 -2.42 23.64 0.99
N ALA A 137 -1.97 23.60 2.26
CA ALA A 137 -1.19 24.69 2.85
C ALA A 137 0.17 24.87 2.16
N ASP A 138 0.91 23.78 1.92
CA ASP A 138 2.20 23.77 1.21
C ASP A 138 2.04 24.30 -0.22
N THR A 139 0.99 23.89 -0.92
CA THR A 139 0.73 24.38 -2.29
C THR A 139 0.34 25.85 -2.30
N ALA A 140 -0.46 26.31 -1.33
CA ALA A 140 -0.80 27.72 -1.19
C ALA A 140 0.44 28.57 -0.88
N GLN A 141 1.31 28.12 0.03
CA GLN A 141 2.58 28.79 0.33
C GLN A 141 3.49 28.86 -0.90
N ALA A 142 3.67 27.75 -1.62
CA ALA A 142 4.47 27.71 -2.84
C ALA A 142 3.92 28.59 -3.98
N LEU A 143 2.61 28.91 -3.98
CA LEU A 143 2.01 29.89 -4.89
C LEU A 143 2.24 31.33 -4.42
N LEU A 144 2.16 31.60 -3.11
CA LEU A 144 2.49 32.91 -2.53
C LEU A 144 3.97 33.27 -2.73
N ASP A 145 4.87 32.32 -2.50
CA ASP A 145 6.32 32.50 -2.70
C ASP A 145 6.64 32.81 -4.18
N LYS A 146 5.92 32.17 -5.13
CA LYS A 146 6.03 32.47 -6.56
C LYS A 146 5.43 33.84 -6.93
N ALA A 147 4.33 34.24 -6.32
CA ALA A 147 3.72 35.55 -6.54
C ALA A 147 4.62 36.69 -6.02
N GLY A 148 5.43 36.44 -4.98
CA GLY A 148 6.46 37.38 -4.53
C GLY A 148 7.66 37.52 -5.47
N HIS A 149 7.84 36.60 -6.42
CA HIS A 149 8.90 36.64 -7.42
C HIS A 149 8.39 37.22 -8.76
N GLN A 150 8.60 38.52 -8.96
CA GLN A 150 8.46 39.18 -10.26
C GLN A 150 9.25 38.43 -11.33
N SER A 151 8.55 37.91 -12.35
CA SER A 151 9.22 37.27 -13.49
C SER A 151 9.75 38.33 -14.46
N ALA A 152 10.90 38.10 -15.07
CA ALA A 152 11.57 39.06 -15.96
C ALA A 152 10.82 39.42 -17.27
N ASN A 153 9.60 38.90 -17.46
CA ASN A 153 8.72 39.16 -18.60
C ASN A 153 7.46 39.96 -18.22
N ILE A 154 7.42 40.56 -17.03
CA ILE A 154 6.36 41.50 -16.63
C ILE A 154 6.81 42.88 -17.10
N LEU A 155 6.01 43.54 -17.94
CA LEU A 155 6.16 44.96 -18.20
C LEU A 155 5.65 45.72 -16.97
N ASP A 156 6.40 46.71 -16.52
CA ASP A 156 5.90 47.66 -15.53
C ASP A 156 4.66 48.39 -16.08
N ASP A 157 3.79 48.87 -15.19
CA ASP A 157 2.46 49.46 -15.48
C ASP A 157 2.47 50.56 -16.56
N VAL A 158 3.63 51.18 -16.75
CA VAL A 158 3.91 52.32 -17.63
C VAL A 158 3.73 52.05 -19.14
N ASP A 159 3.66 50.79 -19.60
CA ASP A 159 3.64 50.44 -21.04
C ASP A 159 2.37 49.66 -21.49
N LEU A 160 1.40 49.45 -20.60
CA LEU A 160 0.16 48.72 -20.95
C LEU A 160 -0.80 49.55 -21.82
N GLY A 161 -0.87 50.87 -21.59
CA GLY A 161 -1.72 51.77 -22.37
C GLY A 161 -1.24 51.91 -23.83
N ASP A 162 0.07 52.09 -24.01
CA ASP A 162 0.69 52.29 -25.32
C ASP A 162 0.70 51.01 -26.17
N VAL A 163 0.90 49.83 -25.56
CA VAL A 163 0.89 48.53 -26.28
C VAL A 163 -0.52 48.12 -26.72
N PHE A 164 -1.56 48.42 -25.94
CA PHE A 164 -2.94 48.00 -26.23
C PHE A 164 -3.85 49.10 -26.80
N GLY A 165 -3.36 50.35 -26.89
CA GLY A 165 -4.12 51.48 -27.44
C GLY A 165 -5.35 51.85 -26.63
N ILE A 166 -5.29 51.67 -25.31
CA ILE A 166 -6.38 51.92 -24.36
C ILE A 166 -5.95 52.93 -23.32
N GLU A 167 -6.74 53.98 -23.11
CA GLU A 167 -6.61 54.87 -21.94
C GLU A 167 -6.96 54.07 -20.69
N LEU A 168 -5.92 53.59 -20.00
CA LEU A 168 -6.01 53.07 -18.65
C LEU A 168 -5.96 54.25 -17.68
N ASP A 169 -7.11 54.63 -17.12
CA ASP A 169 -7.18 55.61 -16.05
C ASP A 169 -6.28 55.18 -14.89
N ASN A 170 -5.41 56.09 -14.47
CA ASN A 170 -4.27 55.86 -13.60
C ASN A 170 -4.65 55.12 -12.29
N MET A 171 -4.21 53.86 -12.14
CA MET A 171 -4.58 53.03 -10.97
C MET A 171 -3.92 53.50 -9.66
N ASP A 172 -2.95 54.42 -9.74
CA ASP A 172 -2.36 55.15 -8.60
C ASP A 172 -3.21 56.34 -8.11
N ALA A 173 -4.38 56.61 -8.71
CA ALA A 173 -5.36 57.48 -8.07
C ALA A 173 -5.77 56.86 -6.71
N PRO A 174 -5.67 57.59 -5.57
CA PRO A 174 -6.04 57.05 -4.28
C PRO A 174 -7.48 56.51 -4.32
N LEU A 175 -7.63 55.19 -4.18
CA LEU A 175 -8.92 54.53 -4.09
C LEU A 175 -9.78 55.30 -3.07
N PRO A 176 -10.98 55.80 -3.45
CA PRO A 176 -11.82 56.51 -2.51
C PRO A 176 -12.13 55.56 -1.34
N ASP A 177 -11.86 56.02 -0.11
CA ASP A 177 -11.96 55.21 1.11
C ASP A 177 -13.28 54.43 1.15
N LEU A 178 -13.20 53.13 0.84
CA LEU A 178 -14.35 52.24 0.98
C LEU A 178 -14.72 52.21 2.46
N PRO A 179 -15.98 52.50 2.83
CA PRO A 179 -16.36 52.68 4.22
C PRO A 179 -16.02 51.41 5.01
N ALA A 180 -15.14 51.57 6.00
CA ALA A 180 -14.62 50.47 6.79
C ALA A 180 -15.77 49.60 7.35
N VAL A 181 -15.86 48.35 6.87
CA VAL A 181 -16.83 47.37 7.37
C VAL A 181 -16.40 46.96 8.78
N THR A 182 -16.86 47.74 9.75
CA THR A 182 -16.60 47.49 11.17
C THR A 182 -17.19 46.13 11.56
N PRO A 183 -16.38 45.17 12.07
CA PRO A 183 -16.92 43.93 12.62
C PRO A 183 -17.76 44.27 13.84
N LYS A 184 -19.07 44.05 13.73
CA LYS A 184 -20.06 44.43 14.74
C LYS A 184 -19.76 43.71 16.08
N PRO A 185 -19.50 44.43 17.18
CA PRO A 185 -19.11 43.80 18.44
C PRO A 185 -20.31 43.11 19.09
N SER A 186 -20.34 41.78 19.08
CA SER A 186 -21.27 40.99 19.90
C SER A 186 -20.83 41.03 21.37
N THR A 187 -21.33 42.04 22.09
CA THR A 187 -20.97 42.28 23.49
C THR A 187 -21.34 41.11 24.40
N ALA A 188 -20.32 40.44 24.97
CA ALA A 188 -20.51 39.59 26.13
C ALA A 188 -20.69 40.46 27.40
N LYS A 189 -21.85 40.38 28.07
CA LYS A 189 -22.00 40.79 29.47
C LYS A 189 -22.73 39.73 30.30
N LYS A 190 -22.43 39.73 31.61
CA LYS A 190 -22.51 38.57 32.51
C LYS A 190 -23.76 38.55 33.40
N LYS A 191 -24.20 37.31 33.72
CA LYS A 191 -24.73 36.81 35.01
C LYS A 191 -25.82 37.58 35.78
N ALA A 192 -26.92 36.86 36.02
CA ALA A 192 -27.48 36.56 37.36
C ALA A 192 -28.44 35.35 37.24
N ALA A 193 -28.80 34.52 38.23
CA ALA A 193 -28.19 33.95 39.44
C ALA A 193 -29.34 33.43 40.33
N ARG A 194 -29.55 32.10 40.42
CA ARG A 194 -30.06 31.32 41.59
C ARG A 194 -30.39 29.89 41.14
N ALA A 195 -29.75 28.87 41.74
CA ALA A 195 -30.20 28.08 42.91
C ALA A 195 -31.34 27.09 42.54
N SER A 196 -31.28 25.79 42.80
CA SER A 196 -30.44 24.99 43.73
C SER A 196 -29.85 23.75 43.00
N ALA A 197 -29.37 22.63 43.57
CA ALA A 197 -29.43 22.09 44.93
C ALA A 197 -28.26 21.11 45.29
N LYS A 198 -28.55 20.18 46.22
CA LYS A 198 -27.72 19.17 46.89
C LYS A 198 -27.78 17.84 46.08
N THR A 199 -26.84 16.88 46.17
CA THR A 199 -26.25 16.30 47.39
C THR A 199 -24.92 15.58 47.10
N ALA A 200 -24.04 15.52 48.10
CA ALA A 200 -22.74 14.84 48.04
C ALA A 200 -22.84 13.30 48.10
N ARG A 201 -21.76 12.60 47.67
CA ARG A 201 -20.89 11.85 48.60
C ARG A 201 -19.61 11.34 47.91
N ALA A 202 -18.45 11.60 48.53
CA ALA A 202 -17.21 10.87 48.25
C ALA A 202 -17.09 9.65 49.17
N ILE A 203 -16.49 8.56 48.69
CA ILE A 203 -15.96 7.49 49.55
C ILE A 203 -14.56 7.12 49.04
N THR A 204 -13.55 7.61 49.74
CA THR A 204 -12.21 7.03 49.76
C THR A 204 -12.23 5.72 50.54
N ARG A 205 -11.43 4.72 50.12
CA ARG A 205 -11.02 3.64 51.02
C ARG A 205 -9.70 2.99 50.60
N THR A 206 -8.65 3.32 51.33
CA THR A 206 -7.37 2.58 51.40
C THR A 206 -7.48 1.48 52.46
N VAL A 207 -6.96 0.28 52.18
CA VAL A 207 -6.48 -0.71 53.17
C VAL A 207 -5.31 -1.50 52.54
N GLU A 208 -4.40 -2.00 53.36
CA GLU A 208 -3.02 -2.37 53.03
C GLU A 208 -2.70 -3.91 53.14
N ARG A 209 -1.66 -4.36 52.41
CA ARG A 209 -0.80 -5.58 52.54
C ARG A 209 -1.40 -7.02 52.71
N GLN A 210 -1.04 -7.89 51.74
CA GLN A 210 -0.13 -9.09 51.80
C GLN A 210 -0.13 -10.07 53.01
N PRO A 211 0.44 -11.33 52.92
CA PRO A 211 1.22 -11.99 51.84
C PRO A 211 0.86 -13.49 51.54
N ALA A 212 1.52 -14.14 50.55
CA ALA A 212 2.28 -15.42 50.70
C ALA A 212 2.57 -16.22 49.38
N LYS A 213 3.86 -16.56 49.16
CA LYS A 213 4.50 -17.87 48.77
C LYS A 213 3.76 -18.87 47.80
N ALA A 214 4.40 -19.63 46.89
CA ALA A 214 5.83 -19.81 46.53
C ALA A 214 6.08 -20.71 45.27
N LYS A 215 7.23 -20.51 44.59
CA LYS A 215 8.01 -21.45 43.71
C LYS A 215 7.30 -21.98 42.42
N ILE A 216 7.93 -22.39 41.32
CA ILE A 216 9.20 -23.14 41.04
C ILE A 216 9.87 -22.66 39.72
N ALA A 217 11.19 -22.87 39.60
CA ALA A 217 12.16 -22.98 38.46
C ALA A 217 11.73 -22.74 36.97
N THR A 218 12.61 -22.53 35.97
CA THR A 218 14.03 -22.94 35.81
C THR A 218 14.77 -22.01 34.83
N ALA A 219 16.11 -22.01 34.85
CA ALA A 219 16.94 -21.31 33.86
C ALA A 219 17.24 -22.15 32.61
N THR A 220 17.34 -21.49 31.44
CA THR A 220 18.18 -21.87 30.28
C THR A 220 18.24 -20.67 29.32
N ALA A 221 19.41 -20.06 29.14
CA ALA A 221 20.36 -20.31 28.04
C ALA A 221 20.04 -19.51 26.74
N ARG A 222 20.79 -18.42 26.53
CA ARG A 222 20.86 -17.72 25.24
C ARG A 222 21.52 -18.64 24.20
N VAL A 223 20.92 -18.77 23.03
CA VAL A 223 21.56 -19.32 21.82
C VAL A 223 21.62 -18.21 20.78
N ALA A 224 22.81 -17.98 20.22
CA ALA A 224 23.03 -16.98 19.17
C ALA A 224 22.53 -17.50 17.81
N PRO A 225 22.07 -16.61 16.90
CA PRO A 225 21.74 -17.02 15.53
C PRO A 225 23.01 -17.36 14.74
N PRO A 226 23.05 -18.45 13.95
CA PRO A 226 24.17 -18.74 13.06
C PRO A 226 24.19 -17.76 11.87
N THR A 227 25.41 -17.41 11.47
CA THR A 227 25.73 -16.42 10.42
C THR A 227 25.39 -16.91 9.01
N GLN A 228 25.16 -15.96 8.11
CA GLN A 228 24.86 -16.20 6.70
C GLN A 228 26.07 -16.76 5.94
N ALA A 229 25.83 -17.74 5.05
CA ALA A 229 26.77 -18.10 3.99
C ALA A 229 26.27 -17.50 2.67
N VAL A 230 27.07 -16.64 2.04
CA VAL A 230 26.73 -15.97 0.78
C VAL A 230 27.07 -16.90 -0.38
N ALA A 231 26.05 -17.37 -1.11
CA ALA A 231 26.24 -18.15 -2.33
C ALA A 231 26.53 -17.22 -3.53
N ALA A 232 27.48 -17.61 -4.37
CA ALA A 232 27.92 -16.83 -5.53
C ALA A 232 26.83 -16.71 -6.62
N ALA A 233 26.86 -15.60 -7.37
CA ALA A 233 25.90 -15.33 -8.43
C ALA A 233 26.02 -16.29 -9.62
N PRO A 234 24.90 -16.77 -10.21
CA PRO A 234 24.92 -17.57 -11.42
C PRO A 234 25.25 -16.72 -12.67
N PRO A 235 25.83 -17.31 -13.72
CA PRO A 235 26.21 -16.59 -14.94
C PRO A 235 24.99 -16.07 -15.74
N PRO A 236 25.16 -15.01 -16.55
CA PRO A 236 24.07 -14.35 -17.26
C PRO A 236 23.42 -15.26 -18.31
N LEU A 237 22.09 -15.16 -18.41
CA LEU A 237 21.27 -15.98 -19.29
C LEU A 237 21.29 -15.47 -20.75
N PRO A 238 21.43 -16.35 -21.77
CA PRO A 238 21.30 -15.95 -23.17
C PRO A 238 19.88 -15.47 -23.52
N PRO A 239 19.72 -14.60 -24.54
CA PRO A 239 18.44 -14.03 -24.92
C PRO A 239 17.43 -15.08 -25.39
N ALA A 240 16.18 -14.94 -24.96
CA ALA A 240 15.13 -15.96 -25.06
C ALA A 240 14.73 -16.40 -26.50
N GLY A 241 15.25 -15.75 -27.54
CA GLY A 241 15.00 -16.10 -28.95
C GLY A 241 15.75 -17.36 -29.41
N THR A 242 17.00 -17.57 -28.97
CA THR A 242 17.84 -18.71 -29.41
C THR A 242 17.31 -20.03 -28.86
N MET A 243 16.96 -20.04 -27.57
CA MET A 243 16.46 -21.21 -26.84
C MET A 243 15.29 -21.94 -27.54
N LEU A 244 14.39 -21.22 -28.23
CA LEU A 244 13.29 -21.90 -28.94
C LEU A 244 13.80 -22.68 -30.16
N ALA A 245 14.71 -22.09 -30.93
CA ALA A 245 15.30 -22.72 -32.12
C ALA A 245 16.18 -23.92 -31.74
N ASP A 246 16.98 -23.78 -30.68
CA ASP A 246 17.85 -24.84 -30.17
C ASP A 246 17.06 -26.04 -29.65
N LEU A 247 15.95 -25.83 -28.94
CA LEU A 247 15.03 -26.90 -28.53
C LEU A 247 14.46 -27.64 -29.74
N VAL A 248 13.92 -26.91 -30.73
CA VAL A 248 13.29 -27.49 -31.92
C VAL A 248 14.30 -28.27 -32.78
N LYS A 249 15.56 -27.82 -32.82
CA LYS A 249 16.69 -28.54 -33.44
C LYS A 249 17.08 -29.79 -32.62
N ALA A 250 17.11 -29.69 -31.30
CA ALA A 250 17.52 -30.78 -30.41
C ALA A 250 16.50 -31.92 -30.33
N VAL A 251 15.20 -31.63 -30.31
CA VAL A 251 14.11 -32.63 -30.26
C VAL A 251 14.12 -33.51 -31.53
N GLY A 252 14.14 -32.88 -32.71
CA GLY A 252 14.19 -33.59 -34.00
C GLY A 252 12.93 -34.39 -34.34
N ARG A 253 12.96 -35.11 -35.47
CA ARG A 253 11.79 -35.79 -36.08
C ARG A 253 11.64 -37.28 -35.71
N ALA A 254 12.46 -37.80 -34.79
CA ALA A 254 12.51 -39.24 -34.47
C ALA A 254 11.21 -39.76 -33.83
N ARG A 255 10.71 -40.92 -34.27
CA ARG A 255 9.46 -41.55 -33.77
C ARG A 255 9.44 -41.83 -32.26
N LYS A 256 10.61 -42.02 -31.63
CA LYS A 256 10.71 -42.31 -30.18
C LYS A 256 10.52 -41.07 -29.29
N GLY A 257 10.55 -39.86 -29.86
CA GLY A 257 10.57 -38.61 -29.10
C GLY A 257 11.84 -38.44 -28.26
N LYS A 258 11.87 -37.38 -27.43
CA LYS A 258 12.92 -37.15 -26.41
C LYS A 258 12.32 -36.73 -25.09
N SER A 259 12.94 -37.18 -23.99
CA SER A 259 12.53 -36.80 -22.63
C SER A 259 13.10 -35.45 -22.20
N VAL A 260 12.51 -34.86 -21.16
CA VAL A 260 13.00 -33.59 -20.59
C VAL A 260 14.43 -33.72 -20.06
N ASP A 261 14.83 -34.89 -19.54
CA ASP A 261 16.20 -35.12 -19.05
C ASP A 261 17.20 -35.28 -20.20
N GLN A 262 16.86 -36.02 -21.26
CA GLN A 262 17.67 -36.08 -22.49
C GLN A 262 17.86 -34.71 -23.18
N LEU A 263 16.94 -33.77 -22.95
CA LEU A 263 17.03 -32.39 -23.45
C LEU A 263 17.85 -31.51 -22.50
N GLN A 264 17.83 -31.74 -21.18
CA GLN A 264 18.74 -31.09 -20.22
C GLN A 264 20.19 -31.46 -20.54
N ASP A 265 20.51 -32.76 -20.62
CA ASP A 265 21.87 -33.27 -20.84
C ASP A 265 22.48 -32.78 -22.16
N LYS A 266 21.65 -32.64 -23.20
CA LYS A 266 22.09 -32.22 -24.54
C LYS A 266 22.23 -30.70 -24.72
N LEU A 267 21.55 -29.90 -23.91
CA LEU A 267 21.51 -28.43 -24.06
C LEU A 267 22.16 -27.68 -22.88
N GLY A 268 22.49 -28.36 -21.78
CA GLY A 268 23.06 -27.75 -20.58
C GLY A 268 22.06 -26.87 -19.81
N TRP A 269 20.75 -27.06 -20.03
CA TRP A 269 19.70 -26.23 -19.44
C TRP A 269 19.20 -26.77 -18.11
N THR A 270 18.73 -25.88 -17.24
CA THR A 270 17.98 -26.28 -16.05
C THR A 270 16.64 -26.92 -16.42
N ARG A 271 16.16 -27.86 -15.59
CA ARG A 271 14.83 -28.49 -15.73
C ARG A 271 13.68 -27.50 -15.92
N MET A 272 13.76 -26.33 -15.27
CA MET A 272 12.76 -25.27 -15.39
C MET A 272 12.80 -24.59 -16.78
N GLN A 273 13.98 -24.29 -17.31
CA GLN A 273 14.15 -23.73 -18.66
C GLN A 273 13.68 -24.71 -19.73
N ALA A 274 14.04 -26.00 -19.61
CA ALA A 274 13.58 -27.05 -20.51
C ALA A 274 12.04 -27.16 -20.49
N ARG A 275 11.42 -27.21 -19.30
CA ARG A 275 9.96 -27.27 -19.17
C ARG A 275 9.26 -26.03 -19.75
N ASN A 276 9.75 -24.83 -19.46
CA ASN A 276 9.15 -23.57 -19.93
C ASN A 276 9.29 -23.39 -21.45
N THR A 277 10.42 -23.79 -22.04
CA THR A 277 10.61 -23.75 -23.50
C THR A 277 9.78 -24.82 -24.21
N ILE A 278 9.65 -26.03 -23.67
CA ILE A 278 8.74 -27.08 -24.17
C ILE A 278 7.28 -26.60 -24.17
N THR A 279 6.79 -26.02 -23.07
CA THR A 279 5.43 -25.46 -23.01
C THR A 279 5.21 -24.39 -24.09
N ARG A 280 6.18 -23.48 -24.29
CA ARG A 280 6.13 -22.44 -25.33
C ARG A 280 6.20 -22.99 -26.76
N ALA A 281 7.01 -24.02 -26.99
CA ALA A 281 7.14 -24.66 -28.30
C ALA A 281 5.90 -25.49 -28.67
N SER A 282 5.28 -26.15 -27.69
CA SER A 282 4.00 -26.86 -27.83
C SER A 282 2.86 -25.87 -28.13
N ALA A 283 2.76 -24.77 -27.37
CA ALA A 283 1.76 -23.72 -27.61
C ALA A 283 1.90 -23.02 -28.98
N LYS A 284 3.10 -23.04 -29.58
CA LYS A 284 3.37 -22.54 -30.94
C LYS A 284 3.29 -23.62 -32.03
N GLY A 285 2.92 -24.85 -31.68
CA GLY A 285 2.77 -25.96 -32.64
C GLY A 285 4.07 -26.55 -33.19
N PHE A 286 5.26 -26.15 -32.69
CA PHE A 286 6.54 -26.68 -33.19
C PHE A 286 6.86 -28.09 -32.69
N ILE A 287 6.25 -28.54 -31.58
CA ILE A 287 6.46 -29.88 -31.02
C ILE A 287 5.13 -30.52 -30.58
N GLU A 288 5.02 -31.83 -30.79
CA GLU A 288 3.92 -32.70 -30.39
C GLU A 288 4.35 -33.58 -29.21
N THR A 289 3.38 -33.99 -28.38
CA THR A 289 3.60 -34.94 -27.29
C THR A 289 3.27 -36.34 -27.79
N VAL A 290 4.28 -37.20 -27.94
CA VAL A 290 4.11 -38.58 -28.45
C VAL A 290 3.58 -39.50 -27.35
N LYS A 291 4.08 -39.31 -26.13
CA LYS A 291 3.64 -39.95 -24.87
C LYS A 291 3.90 -38.97 -23.71
N PRO A 292 3.29 -39.13 -22.53
CA PRO A 292 3.57 -38.26 -21.38
C PRO A 292 5.08 -38.14 -21.11
N GLY A 293 5.61 -36.92 -21.21
CA GLY A 293 7.05 -36.63 -21.03
C GLY A 293 7.96 -36.89 -22.24
N LEU A 294 7.44 -37.32 -23.40
CA LEU A 294 8.19 -37.52 -24.63
C LEU A 294 7.68 -36.60 -25.76
N TYR A 295 8.58 -35.74 -26.26
CA TYR A 295 8.26 -34.72 -27.26
C TYR A 295 8.94 -34.98 -28.60
N ARG A 296 8.31 -34.59 -29.70
CA ARG A 296 8.81 -34.72 -31.08
C ARG A 296 8.53 -33.43 -31.87
N ARG A 297 9.36 -33.09 -32.85
CA ARG A 297 9.14 -31.93 -33.71
C ARG A 297 8.01 -32.18 -34.73
N VAL A 298 7.05 -31.27 -34.78
CA VAL A 298 6.02 -31.17 -35.84
C VAL A 298 6.63 -30.51 -37.08
N LEU A 299 6.08 -30.80 -38.26
CA LEU A 299 6.54 -30.26 -39.53
C LEU A 299 6.31 -28.75 -39.62
#